data_AF-A0A1H7Y019-F1
#
_entry.id   AF-A0A1H7Y019-F1
#
_cell.length_a   1.000
_cell.length_b   1.000
_cell.length_c   1.000
_cell.angle_alpha   90.00
_cell.angle_beta   90.00
_cell.angle_gamma   90.00
#
_symmetry.space_group_name_H-M   'P 1'
#
loop_
_entity.id
_entity.type
_entity.pdbx_description
1 polymer ?
#
loop_
_entity_poly.entity_id
_entity_poly.type
_entity_poly.pdbx_seq_one_letter_code
_entity_poly.pdbx_strand_id
1 'polypeptide(L)'
;NYKDSSKTDSSKDNYSSRKAEQNSDEFSQPAGADHPSSQNQSVKYVPPKYYSLLNVIADRYNGKFCQIDLFSGESQHYTLMHRQKMQIGQYLTEEYVTSHEVIEMIERMPYDCEHPLAYLMKMLENLKEERRLEAKIIAHKQAELKYGGGSQ
;
A
#
# COMPACT_ATOMS: atom_id res chain seq x y z
N ASN A 1 -24.27 71.91 34.33
CA ASN A 1 -25.29 72.91 33.91
C ASN A 1 -24.97 73.31 32.47
N TYR A 2 -25.64 72.93 31.39
CA TYR A 2 -26.98 72.43 31.02
C TYR A 2 -26.79 71.37 29.88
N LYS A 3 -27.48 70.21 29.78
CA LYS A 3 -28.81 69.93 29.16
C LYS A 3 -29.06 70.67 27.81
N ASP A 4 -29.58 70.11 26.71
CA ASP A 4 -30.35 68.88 26.45
C ASP A 4 -30.51 68.66 24.92
N SER A 5 -30.77 67.40 24.53
CA SER A 5 -31.64 66.88 23.45
C SER A 5 -31.65 67.41 22.00
N SER A 6 -31.59 66.49 21.02
CA SER A 6 -32.75 65.98 20.24
C SER A 6 -32.28 65.02 19.11
N LYS A 7 -32.67 63.72 19.14
CA LYS A 7 -33.76 63.05 18.36
C LYS A 7 -33.40 62.88 16.86
N THR A 8 -33.59 61.76 16.15
CA THR A 8 -34.43 60.56 16.30
C THR A 8 -34.13 59.61 15.11
N ASP A 9 -34.28 58.29 15.33
CA ASP A 9 -34.90 57.26 14.44
C ASP A 9 -34.32 57.03 13.02
N SER A 10 -34.30 55.84 12.40
CA SER A 10 -35.08 54.61 12.51
C SER A 10 -34.47 53.51 11.62
N SER A 11 -34.95 52.29 11.84
CA SER A 11 -35.09 51.18 10.86
C SER A 11 -33.83 50.36 10.53
N LYS A 12 -33.69 49.12 11.01
CA LYS A 12 -34.35 47.89 10.52
C LYS A 12 -34.12 47.70 9.02
N ASP A 13 -33.29 46.73 8.63
CA ASP A 13 -33.79 45.48 8.02
C ASP A 13 -32.66 44.52 7.65
N ASN A 14 -32.87 43.25 8.01
CA ASN A 14 -32.10 42.09 7.57
C ASN A 14 -32.41 41.82 6.10
N TYR A 15 -31.39 41.65 5.25
CA TYR A 15 -31.52 40.83 4.05
C TYR A 15 -30.24 40.01 3.80
N SER A 16 -30.40 38.70 4.01
CA SER A 16 -29.56 37.65 3.46
C SER A 16 -29.52 37.76 1.93
N SER A 17 -28.35 37.60 1.33
CA SER A 17 -28.22 37.33 -0.10
C SER A 17 -27.06 36.37 -0.33
N ARG A 18 -27.38 35.08 -0.43
CA ARG A 18 -26.53 34.10 -1.12
C ARG A 18 -26.40 34.56 -2.58
N LYS A 19 -25.20 34.84 -3.04
CA LYS A 19 -24.87 34.97 -4.45
C LYS A 19 -23.88 33.87 -4.80
N ALA A 20 -24.38 32.85 -5.50
CA ALA A 20 -23.55 31.96 -6.27
C ALA A 20 -23.20 32.68 -7.57
N GLU A 21 -21.90 32.81 -7.87
CA GLU A 21 -21.41 33.19 -9.19
C GLU A 21 -20.66 31.98 -9.75
N GLN A 22 -21.18 31.48 -10.87
CA GLN A 22 -20.47 30.57 -11.75
C GLN A 22 -20.02 31.35 -12.99
N ASN A 23 -18.79 31.04 -13.38
CA ASN A 23 -18.27 30.97 -14.74
C ASN A 23 -17.49 32.19 -15.26
N SER A 24 -16.18 32.02 -15.49
CA SER A 24 -15.63 31.84 -16.85
C SER A 24 -14.13 31.56 -16.81
N ASP A 25 -13.76 30.35 -17.24
CA ASP A 25 -12.62 30.03 -18.12
C ASP A 25 -11.23 30.61 -17.83
N GLU A 26 -10.54 30.12 -16.79
CA GLU A 26 -9.07 30.03 -16.83
C GLU A 26 -8.52 29.04 -15.77
N PHE A 27 -8.61 27.73 -16.04
CA PHE A 27 -7.74 26.76 -15.36
C PHE A 27 -7.18 25.77 -16.38
N SER A 28 -6.04 26.14 -16.97
CA SER A 28 -5.09 25.14 -17.44
C SER A 28 -4.35 24.60 -16.22
N GLN A 29 -4.87 23.54 -15.61
CA GLN A 29 -4.04 22.64 -14.82
C GLN A 29 -3.78 21.42 -15.70
N PRO A 30 -2.53 21.16 -16.14
CA PRO A 30 -2.23 19.85 -16.68
C PRO A 30 -2.47 18.84 -15.56
N ALA A 31 -3.30 17.84 -15.83
CA ALA A 31 -3.35 16.61 -15.06
C ALA A 31 -1.94 16.00 -15.11
N GLY A 32 -1.12 16.37 -14.13
CA GLY A 32 0.19 15.79 -13.93
C GLY A 32 -0.02 14.32 -13.64
N ALA A 33 0.23 13.50 -14.64
CA ALA A 33 0.23 12.06 -14.57
C ALA A 33 0.94 11.61 -13.28
N ASP A 34 0.33 10.63 -12.61
CA ASP A 34 0.87 9.94 -11.45
C ASP A 34 2.37 9.72 -11.62
N HIS A 35 3.17 10.56 -10.96
CA HIS A 35 4.55 10.22 -10.74
C HIS A 35 4.49 8.85 -10.05
N PRO A 36 5.06 7.76 -10.61
CA PRO A 36 5.21 6.56 -9.82
C PRO A 36 6.04 7.03 -8.65
N SER A 37 5.43 7.08 -7.48
CA SER A 37 6.16 7.47 -6.30
C SER A 37 7.21 6.39 -6.16
N SER A 38 8.41 6.68 -6.65
CA SER A 38 9.64 6.07 -6.17
C SER A 38 9.84 6.63 -4.77
N GLN A 39 8.84 6.39 -3.92
CA GLN A 39 9.03 6.43 -2.50
C GLN A 39 10.16 5.45 -2.31
N ASN A 40 11.32 5.99 -1.97
CA ASN A 40 12.28 5.32 -1.14
C ASN A 40 11.48 4.85 0.08
N GLN A 41 10.80 3.71 -0.05
CA GLN A 41 10.13 3.04 1.03
C GLN A 41 11.28 2.67 1.94
N SER A 42 11.52 3.53 2.94
CA SER A 42 12.43 3.26 4.02
C SER A 42 12.05 1.88 4.52
N VAL A 43 12.98 0.93 4.44
CA VAL A 43 12.71 -0.43 4.83
C VAL A 43 12.41 -0.40 6.32
N LYS A 44 11.11 -0.52 6.64
CA LYS A 44 10.58 -0.62 8.00
C LYS A 44 11.33 -1.70 8.76
N TYR A 45 11.59 -1.40 10.02
CA TYR A 45 12.35 -2.28 10.91
C TYR A 45 11.77 -3.70 10.95
N VAL A 46 12.61 -4.68 10.67
CA VAL A 46 12.29 -6.10 10.80
C VAL A 46 12.91 -6.63 12.10
N PRO A 47 12.12 -7.14 13.05
CA PRO A 47 12.63 -7.68 14.30
C PRO A 47 13.60 -8.87 14.11
N PRO A 48 14.61 -9.03 14.99
CA PRO A 48 15.62 -10.09 14.89
C PRO A 48 15.05 -11.50 14.86
N LYS A 49 13.85 -11.74 15.43
CA LYS A 49 13.18 -13.05 15.40
C LYS A 49 12.97 -13.61 13.99
N TYR A 50 12.94 -12.75 12.96
CA TYR A 50 12.79 -13.16 11.56
C TYR A 50 14.13 -13.41 10.85
N TYR A 51 15.29 -13.09 11.44
CA TYR A 51 16.57 -13.14 10.72
C TYR A 51 16.97 -14.57 10.34
N SER A 52 16.77 -15.53 11.25
CA SER A 52 17.00 -16.95 10.95
C SER A 52 16.14 -17.41 9.78
N LEU A 53 14.88 -16.97 9.75
CA LEU A 53 13.92 -17.32 8.72
C LEU A 53 14.25 -16.70 7.37
N LEU A 54 14.70 -15.45 7.38
CA LEU A 54 15.18 -14.74 6.20
C LEU A 54 16.44 -15.37 5.61
N ASN A 55 17.30 -15.94 6.44
CA ASN A 55 18.45 -16.70 5.94
C ASN A 55 17.99 -18.00 5.26
N VAL A 56 17.05 -18.74 5.85
CA VAL A 56 16.48 -19.94 5.20
C VAL A 56 15.81 -19.60 3.86
N ILE A 57 15.03 -18.52 3.81
CA ILE A 57 14.42 -18.03 2.57
C ILE A 57 15.51 -17.66 1.55
N ALA A 58 16.57 -16.99 2.00
CA ALA A 58 17.69 -16.64 1.13
C ALA A 58 18.42 -17.87 0.59
N ASP A 59 18.65 -18.89 1.41
CA ASP A 59 19.31 -20.12 0.97
C ASP A 59 18.47 -20.86 -0.07
N ARG A 60 17.13 -20.91 0.13
CA ARG A 60 16.20 -21.50 -0.85
C ARG A 60 16.20 -20.72 -2.16
N TYR A 61 16.13 -19.40 -2.10
CA TYR A 61 16.15 -18.53 -3.27
C TYR A 61 17.47 -18.66 -4.03
N ASN A 62 18.59 -18.48 -3.33
CA ASN A 62 19.92 -18.52 -3.92
C ASN A 62 20.21 -19.90 -4.50
N GLY A 63 19.86 -20.98 -3.78
CA GLY A 63 20.03 -22.35 -4.27
C GLY A 63 19.28 -22.62 -5.57
N LYS A 64 18.19 -21.90 -5.83
CA LYS A 64 17.41 -22.04 -7.06
C LYS A 64 17.90 -21.17 -8.21
N PHE A 65 18.24 -19.90 -7.94
CA PHE A 65 18.54 -18.91 -8.97
C PHE A 65 20.03 -18.50 -9.07
N CYS A 66 20.90 -19.10 -8.27
CA CYS A 66 22.35 -19.03 -8.43
C CYS A 66 22.89 -20.35 -8.99
N GLN A 67 22.38 -20.79 -10.13
CA GLN A 67 22.79 -22.04 -10.77
C GLN A 67 23.57 -21.76 -12.05
N ILE A 68 24.51 -22.65 -12.34
CA ILE A 68 25.23 -22.70 -13.61
C ILE A 68 24.55 -23.77 -14.44
N ASP A 69 24.12 -23.42 -15.64
CA ASP A 69 23.65 -24.40 -16.61
C ASP A 69 24.88 -25.16 -17.15
N LEU A 70 24.91 -26.47 -16.84
CA LEU A 70 26.01 -27.35 -17.20
C LEU A 70 26.15 -27.58 -18.72
N PHE A 71 25.08 -27.33 -19.49
CA PHE A 71 25.07 -27.59 -20.93
C PHE A 71 25.36 -26.34 -21.76
N SER A 72 24.79 -25.19 -21.38
CA SER A 72 25.05 -23.91 -22.07
C SER A 72 26.27 -23.17 -21.52
N GLY A 73 26.67 -23.46 -20.26
CA GLY A 73 27.68 -22.68 -19.54
C GLY A 73 27.18 -21.33 -19.07
N GLU A 74 25.89 -21.00 -19.30
CA GLU A 74 25.30 -19.76 -18.81
C GLU A 74 25.09 -19.85 -17.30
N SER A 75 25.37 -18.74 -16.62
CA SER A 75 25.27 -18.66 -15.17
C SER A 75 24.25 -17.61 -14.78
N GLN A 76 23.26 -18.04 -14.01
CA GLN A 76 22.36 -17.12 -13.32
C GLN A 76 22.94 -16.85 -11.94
N HIS A 77 22.98 -15.57 -11.55
CA HIS A 77 23.58 -15.13 -10.30
C HIS A 77 22.63 -14.22 -9.54
N TYR A 78 21.42 -14.71 -9.26
CA TYR A 78 20.44 -13.97 -8.47
C TYR A 78 20.58 -14.33 -7.00
N THR A 79 21.37 -13.54 -6.28
CA THR A 79 21.54 -13.67 -4.82
C THR A 79 20.75 -12.60 -4.08
N LEU A 80 20.05 -12.96 -3.01
CA LEU A 80 19.37 -11.99 -2.16
C LEU A 80 20.35 -11.17 -1.31
N MET A 81 20.43 -9.88 -1.62
CA MET A 81 21.14 -8.89 -0.81
C MET A 81 20.41 -8.61 0.50
N HIS A 82 21.14 -8.07 1.50
CA HIS A 82 20.56 -7.73 2.80
C HIS A 82 19.28 -6.88 2.71
N ARG A 83 19.30 -5.82 1.89
CA ARG A 83 18.12 -4.96 1.69
C ARG A 83 16.90 -5.74 1.18
N GLN A 84 17.11 -6.66 0.24
CA GLN A 84 16.04 -7.47 -0.35
C GLN A 84 15.50 -8.48 0.68
N LYS A 85 16.39 -9.08 1.48
CA LYS A 85 15.96 -9.91 2.63
C LYS A 85 15.10 -9.11 3.60
N MET A 86 15.48 -7.88 3.91
CA MET A 86 14.68 -7.03 4.80
C MET A 86 13.33 -6.66 4.17
N GLN A 87 13.26 -6.40 2.87
CA GLN A 87 11.99 -6.17 2.17
C GLN A 87 11.05 -7.38 2.25
N ILE A 88 11.55 -8.58 1.99
CA ILE A 88 10.77 -9.83 2.17
C ILE A 88 10.35 -9.97 3.64
N GLY A 89 11.24 -9.62 4.57
CA GLY A 89 10.98 -9.62 6.00
C GLY A 89 9.79 -8.76 6.41
N GLN A 90 9.54 -7.64 5.72
CA GLN A 90 8.39 -6.78 6.02
C GLN A 90 7.07 -7.53 5.82
N TYR A 91 6.93 -8.30 4.74
CA TYR A 91 5.73 -9.10 4.50
C TYR A 91 5.48 -10.12 5.62
N LEU A 92 6.55 -10.67 6.21
CA LEU A 92 6.45 -11.58 7.36
C LEU A 92 6.08 -10.84 8.66
N THR A 93 6.52 -9.60 8.83
CA THR A 93 6.17 -8.79 10.02
C THR A 93 4.75 -8.29 10.02
N GLU A 94 4.15 -8.08 8.84
CA GLU A 94 2.77 -7.62 8.70
C GLU A 94 1.76 -8.77 8.85
N GLU A 95 2.22 -10.01 9.03
CA GLU A 95 1.41 -11.23 9.23
C GLU A 95 0.44 -11.55 8.07
N TYR A 96 0.57 -10.86 6.94
CA TYR A 96 -0.13 -11.18 5.70
C TYR A 96 0.50 -12.34 4.93
N VAL A 97 1.73 -12.73 5.24
CA VAL A 97 2.43 -13.83 4.58
C VAL A 97 3.20 -14.64 5.61
N THR A 98 3.12 -15.96 5.52
CA THR A 98 3.94 -16.87 6.33
C THR A 98 5.22 -17.24 5.60
N SER A 99 6.26 -17.61 6.34
CA SER A 99 7.53 -18.01 5.72
C SER A 99 7.43 -19.27 4.87
N HIS A 100 6.53 -20.18 5.23
CA HIS A 100 6.30 -21.39 4.46
C HIS A 100 5.79 -21.04 3.07
N GLU A 101 4.82 -20.12 2.98
CA GLU A 101 4.29 -19.63 1.71
C GLU A 101 5.37 -18.93 0.87
N VAL A 102 6.26 -18.14 1.48
CA VAL A 102 7.39 -17.54 0.74
C VAL A 102 8.28 -18.62 0.12
N ILE A 103 8.59 -19.68 0.89
CA ILE A 103 9.42 -20.79 0.41
C ILE A 103 8.71 -21.54 -0.73
N GLU A 104 7.42 -21.86 -0.57
CA GLU A 104 6.63 -22.52 -1.61
C GLU A 104 6.52 -21.68 -2.89
N MET A 105 6.35 -20.36 -2.77
CA MET A 105 6.35 -19.45 -3.91
C MET A 105 7.68 -19.52 -4.66
N ILE A 106 8.80 -19.48 -3.95
CA ILE A 106 10.14 -19.64 -4.55
C ILE A 106 10.26 -21.00 -5.25
N GLU A 107 9.81 -22.08 -4.63
CA GLU A 107 9.87 -23.43 -5.20
C GLU A 107 9.00 -23.58 -6.46
N ARG A 108 7.88 -22.85 -6.55
CA ARG A 108 6.98 -22.87 -7.71
C ARG A 108 7.39 -21.98 -8.87
N MET A 109 8.28 -21.02 -8.65
CA MET A 109 8.74 -20.13 -9.72
C MET A 109 9.45 -20.90 -10.85
N PRO A 110 9.34 -20.46 -12.12
CA PRO A 110 10.09 -21.05 -13.22
C PRO A 110 11.60 -20.80 -13.06
N TYR A 111 12.45 -21.72 -13.54
CA TYR A 111 13.92 -21.60 -13.49
C TYR A 111 14.47 -20.60 -14.52
N ASP A 112 13.75 -20.41 -15.62
CA ASP A 112 14.04 -19.48 -16.72
C ASP A 112 13.51 -18.05 -16.46
N CYS A 113 13.31 -17.69 -15.19
CA CYS A 113 12.84 -16.36 -14.83
C CYS A 113 13.94 -15.31 -15.01
N GLU A 114 13.75 -14.34 -15.91
CA GLU A 114 14.72 -13.24 -16.15
C GLU A 114 14.91 -12.34 -14.91
N HIS A 115 13.84 -12.14 -14.12
CA HIS A 115 13.80 -11.23 -12.98
C HIS A 115 13.15 -11.89 -11.74
N PRO A 116 13.80 -12.90 -11.14
CA PRO A 116 13.18 -13.74 -10.11
C PRO A 116 12.76 -12.95 -8.87
N LEU A 117 13.55 -11.95 -8.46
CA LEU A 117 13.20 -11.13 -7.30
C LEU A 117 11.94 -10.30 -7.57
N ALA A 118 11.83 -9.64 -8.72
CA ALA A 118 10.67 -8.82 -9.05
C ALA A 118 9.40 -9.68 -9.11
N TYR A 119 9.51 -10.87 -9.67
CA TYR A 119 8.42 -11.84 -9.72
C TYR A 119 7.98 -12.29 -8.31
N LEU A 120 8.94 -12.63 -7.44
CA LEU A 120 8.64 -12.98 -6.04
C LEU A 120 7.95 -11.83 -5.30
N MET A 121 8.48 -10.61 -5.41
CA MET A 121 7.88 -9.43 -4.77
C MET A 121 6.45 -9.18 -5.27
N LYS A 122 6.19 -9.42 -6.56
CA LYS A 122 4.84 -9.33 -7.13
C LYS A 122 3.90 -10.40 -6.57
N MET A 123 4.37 -11.63 -6.40
CA MET A 123 3.57 -12.70 -5.76
C MET A 123 3.22 -12.37 -4.31
N LEU A 124 4.18 -11.86 -3.53
CA LEU A 124 3.95 -11.44 -2.14
C LEU A 124 2.92 -10.31 -2.04
N GLU A 125 3.03 -9.31 -2.91
CA GLU A 125 2.07 -8.19 -2.96
C GLU A 125 0.67 -8.66 -3.33
N ASN A 126 0.55 -9.56 -4.31
CA ASN A 126 -0.74 -10.12 -4.72
C ASN A 126 -1.39 -10.90 -3.56
N LEU A 127 -0.63 -11.74 -2.84
CA LEU A 127 -1.16 -12.50 -1.71
C LEU A 127 -1.63 -11.59 -0.57
N LYS A 128 -0.87 -10.52 -0.30
CA LYS A 128 -1.25 -9.52 0.70
C LYS A 128 -2.56 -8.83 0.31
N GLU A 129 -2.71 -8.40 -0.94
CA GLU A 129 -3.91 -7.72 -1.39
C GLU A 129 -5.14 -8.64 -1.42
N GLU A 130 -4.96 -9.92 -1.80
CA GLU A 130 -6.02 -10.93 -1.73
C GLU A 130 -6.59 -11.05 -0.30
N ARG A 131 -5.73 -11.23 0.71
CA ARG A 131 -6.16 -11.31 2.12
C ARG A 131 -6.81 -10.03 2.62
N ARG A 132 -6.32 -8.88 2.16
CA ARG A 132 -6.90 -7.58 2.51
C ARG A 132 -8.33 -7.46 1.98
N LEU A 133 -8.57 -7.90 0.75
CA LEU A 133 -9.90 -7.92 0.15
C LEU A 133 -10.84 -8.90 0.86
N GLU A 134 -10.35 -10.10 1.22
CA GLU A 134 -11.11 -11.07 2.00
C GLU A 134 -11.54 -10.51 3.36
N ALA A 135 -10.61 -9.90 4.10
CA ALA A 135 -10.90 -9.28 5.39
C ALA A 135 -11.94 -8.16 5.25
N LYS A 136 -11.86 -7.36 4.19
CA LYS A 136 -12.85 -6.31 3.88
C LYS A 136 -14.25 -6.89 3.64
N ILE A 137 -14.34 -7.97 2.85
CA ILE A 137 -15.62 -8.64 2.56
C ILE A 137 -16.22 -9.24 3.83
N ILE A 138 -15.40 -9.87 4.67
CA ILE A 138 -15.85 -10.45 5.95
C ILE A 138 -16.37 -9.35 6.89
N ALA A 139 -15.63 -8.25 7.03
CA ALA A 139 -16.04 -7.12 7.86
C ALA A 139 -17.36 -6.50 7.38
N HIS A 140 -17.56 -6.38 6.06
CA HIS A 140 -18.82 -5.91 5.49
C HIS A 140 -20.00 -6.82 5.86
N LYS A 141 -19.86 -8.13 5.63
CA LYS A 141 -20.90 -9.12 5.99
C LYS A 141 -21.22 -9.09 7.48
N GLN A 142 -20.20 -8.96 8.33
CA GLN A 142 -20.40 -8.87 9.78
C GLN A 142 -21.14 -7.58 10.20
N ALA A 143 -20.87 -6.46 9.53
CA ALA A 143 -21.58 -5.20 9.78
C ALA A 143 -23.05 -5.29 9.33
N GLU A 144 -23.33 -5.87 8.17
CA GLU A 144 -24.70 -6.11 7.69
C GLU A 144 -25.49 -6.98 8.67
N LEU A 145 -24.90 -8.05 9.21
CA LEU A 145 -25.56 -8.88 10.22
C LEU A 145 -25.84 -8.13 11.52
N LYS A 146 -24.93 -7.25 11.96
CA LYS A 146 -25.06 -6.52 13.22
C LYS A 146 -26.02 -5.33 13.14
N TYR A 147 -26.08 -4.64 12.00
CA TYR A 147 -26.82 -3.38 11.86
C TYR A 147 -27.99 -3.46 10.88
N GLY A 148 -28.05 -4.46 10.00
CA GLY A 148 -29.15 -4.66 9.05
C GLY A 148 -30.42 -5.24 9.68
N GLY A 149 -30.35 -5.79 10.90
CA GLY A 149 -31.51 -6.29 11.64
C GLY A 149 -32.23 -5.25 12.51
N GLY A 150 -31.78 -3.98 12.54
CA GLY A 150 -32.29 -2.93 13.42
C GLY A 150 -33.49 -2.14 12.89
N SER A 151 -34.31 -2.72 12.01
CA SER A 151 -35.49 -2.05 11.44
C SER A 151 -36.69 -2.99 11.41
N GLN A 152 -37.14 -3.43 12.59
CA GLN A 152 -38.49 -3.95 12.80
C GLN A 152 -39.06 -3.37 14.09
#